data_AF-A0A7S1CNX6-F1
#
_entry.id   AF-A0A7S1CNX6-F1
#
_cell.length_a   1.000
_cell.length_b   1.000
_cell.length_c   1.000
_cell.angle_alpha   90.00
_cell.angle_beta   90.00
_cell.angle_gamma   90.00
#
_symmetry.space_group_name_H-M   'P 1'
#
loop_
_entity.id
_entity.type
_entity.pdbx_description
1 polymer ?
#
loop_
_entity_poly.entity_id
_entity_poly.type
_entity_poly.pdbx_seq_one_letter_code
_entity_poly.pdbx_strand_id
1 'polypeptide(L)'
;GPNTGGMGAYAPAPVWTDELASVVHATILAPAMAGMAAEGRAFVGCLYAGLMLTAEGPKVVEFNCRFGDPEAQVVLPLLSCDLVDVMLACCAGRLEPAMVTTRAGAAAATVAI
;
A
#
# COMPACT_ATOMS: atom_id res chain seq x y z
N GLY A 1 -13.96 -11.54 21.92
CA GLY A 1 -13.52 -12.82 21.34
C GLY A 1 -12.04 -12.73 21.02
N PRO A 2 -11.33 -13.84 20.82
CA PRO A 2 -9.92 -13.79 20.42
C PRO A 2 -9.79 -13.07 19.08
N ASN A 3 -8.69 -12.33 18.89
CA ASN A 3 -8.35 -11.75 17.59
C ASN A 3 -8.29 -12.88 16.55
N THR A 4 -8.94 -12.68 15.42
CA THR A 4 -8.90 -13.59 14.27
C THR A 4 -7.87 -13.08 13.26
N GLY A 5 -7.53 -13.88 12.24
CA GLY A 5 -6.65 -13.42 11.16
C GLY A 5 -7.26 -12.33 10.26
N GLY A 6 -8.54 -12.00 10.44
CA GLY A 6 -9.31 -11.06 9.62
C GLY A 6 -10.61 -11.70 9.13
N MET A 7 -11.76 -11.17 9.55
CA MET A 7 -13.08 -11.73 9.20
C MET A 7 -13.67 -11.14 7.91
N GLY A 8 -13.07 -10.08 7.39
CA GLY A 8 -13.51 -9.38 6.19
C GLY A 8 -12.82 -8.03 6.05
N ALA A 9 -12.79 -7.53 4.82
CA ALA A 9 -12.27 -6.22 4.47
C ALA A 9 -13.22 -5.52 3.48
N TYR A 10 -13.07 -4.22 3.31
CA TYR A 10 -13.78 -3.44 2.28
C TYR A 10 -12.87 -2.33 1.75
N ALA A 11 -13.08 -1.94 0.50
CA ALA A 11 -12.31 -0.89 -0.15
C ALA A 11 -13.19 -0.15 -1.18
N PRO A 12 -13.05 1.19 -1.33
CA PRO A 12 -12.21 2.07 -0.52
C PRO A 12 -12.78 2.32 0.88
N ALA A 13 -11.90 2.55 1.85
CA ALA A 13 -12.34 3.05 3.15
C ALA A 13 -12.70 4.54 3.04
N PRO A 14 -13.89 5.00 3.47
CA PRO A 14 -14.29 6.41 3.37
C PRO A 14 -13.37 7.39 4.12
N VAL A 15 -12.62 6.89 5.10
CA VAL A 15 -11.63 7.67 5.85
C VAL A 15 -10.37 7.97 5.01
N TRP A 16 -10.16 7.25 3.91
CA TRP A 16 -9.02 7.41 3.02
C TRP A 16 -9.29 8.51 1.99
N THR A 17 -8.85 9.74 2.30
CA THR A 17 -8.92 10.90 1.39
C THR A 17 -7.57 11.15 0.70
N ASP A 18 -7.57 11.95 -0.36
CA ASP A 18 -6.34 12.32 -1.08
C ASP A 18 -5.37 13.10 -0.17
N GLU A 19 -5.89 13.94 0.73
CA GLU A 19 -5.09 14.64 1.73
C GLU A 19 -4.41 13.67 2.69
N LEU A 20 -5.17 12.69 3.20
CA LEU A 20 -4.59 11.66 4.07
C LEU A 20 -3.56 10.82 3.33
N ALA A 21 -3.84 10.45 2.08
CA ALA A 21 -2.91 9.70 1.24
C ALA A 21 -1.59 10.47 1.03
N SER A 22 -1.66 11.78 0.77
CA SER A 22 -0.49 12.64 0.64
C SER A 22 0.32 12.71 1.95
N VAL A 23 -0.35 12.85 3.10
CA VAL A 23 0.32 12.88 4.42
C VAL A 23 1.01 11.55 4.69
N VAL A 24 0.33 10.42 4.47
CA VAL A 24 0.90 9.08 4.68
C VAL A 24 2.09 8.84 3.75
N HIS A 25 1.98 9.20 2.47
CA HIS A 25 3.09 9.06 1.52
C HIS A 25 4.32 9.85 1.99
N ALA A 26 4.15 11.13 2.32
CA ALA A 26 5.26 12.01 2.68
C ALA A 26 5.90 11.66 4.03
N THR A 27 5.12 11.21 5.00
CA THR A 27 5.58 11.02 6.39
C THR A 27 5.91 9.57 6.76
N ILE A 28 5.39 8.60 6.00
CA ILE A 28 5.52 7.18 6.32
C ILE A 28 6.17 6.41 5.18
N LEU A 29 5.55 6.38 3.99
CA LEU A 29 6.00 5.48 2.91
C LEU A 29 7.31 5.93 2.28
N ALA A 30 7.42 7.20 1.87
CA ALA A 30 8.63 7.71 1.25
C ALA A 30 9.86 7.67 2.19
N PRO A 31 9.76 8.06 3.47
CA PRO A 31 10.87 7.90 4.41
C PRO A 31 11.26 6.45 4.67
N ALA A 32 10.29 5.53 4.76
CA ALA A 32 10.58 4.10 4.95
C ALA A 32 11.35 3.52 3.75
N MET A 33 10.92 3.82 2.52
CA MET A 33 11.63 3.40 1.31
C MET A 33 13.03 4.01 1.23
N ALA A 34 13.16 5.31 1.50
CA ALA A 34 14.45 5.99 1.50
C ALA A 34 15.42 5.42 2.55
N GLY A 35 14.93 5.09 3.75
CA GLY A 35 15.72 4.44 4.80
C GLY A 35 16.22 3.06 4.38
N MET A 36 15.34 2.21 3.85
CA MET A 36 15.71 0.90 3.33
C MET A 36 16.76 0.98 2.20
N ALA A 37 16.60 1.94 1.29
CA ALA A 37 17.58 2.18 0.22
C ALA A 37 18.94 2.66 0.78
N ALA A 38 18.93 3.60 1.73
CA ALA A 38 20.14 4.12 2.37
C ALA A 38 20.92 3.05 3.15
N GLU A 39 20.23 2.04 3.69
CA GLU A 39 20.83 0.87 4.34
C GLU A 39 21.35 -0.19 3.34
N GLY A 40 21.24 0.05 2.03
CA GLY A 40 21.62 -0.93 1.00
C GLY A 40 20.66 -2.13 0.93
N ARG A 41 19.42 -1.96 1.42
CA ARG A 41 18.39 -2.99 1.54
C ARG A 41 17.08 -2.54 0.87
N ALA A 42 17.19 -1.98 -0.35
CA ALA A 42 16.06 -1.50 -1.12
C ALA A 42 14.95 -2.57 -1.22
N PHE A 43 13.70 -2.14 -1.06
CA PHE A 43 12.54 -3.03 -0.98
C PHE A 43 11.76 -3.02 -2.28
N VAL A 44 11.67 -4.18 -2.93
CA VAL A 44 10.88 -4.34 -4.15
C VAL A 44 9.69 -5.25 -3.86
N GLY A 45 8.47 -4.73 -4.03
CA GLY A 45 7.24 -5.51 -3.89
C GLY A 45 6.07 -4.72 -3.29
N CYS A 46 5.22 -5.42 -2.54
CA CYS A 46 4.10 -4.81 -1.83
C CYS A 46 4.50 -4.45 -0.40
N LEU A 47 4.64 -3.15 -0.13
CA LEU A 47 4.83 -2.64 1.23
C LEU A 47 3.46 -2.25 1.79
N TYR A 48 2.95 -3.08 2.69
CA TYR A 48 1.68 -2.85 3.37
C TYR A 48 1.93 -2.17 4.72
N ALA A 49 1.32 -1.01 4.94
CA ALA A 49 1.42 -0.28 6.21
C ALA A 49 0.10 -0.40 6.98
N GLY A 50 0.14 -1.05 8.14
CA GLY A 50 -0.95 -1.02 9.12
C GLY A 50 -0.93 0.33 9.83
N LEU A 51 -1.97 1.15 9.64
CA LEU A 51 -2.02 2.50 10.18
C LEU A 51 -3.10 2.64 11.25
N MET A 52 -2.76 3.42 12.29
CA MET A 52 -3.71 3.94 13.26
C MET A 52 -3.83 5.44 13.06
N LEU A 53 -5.06 5.92 12.83
CA LEU A 53 -5.33 7.36 12.73
C LEU A 53 -5.54 7.92 14.13
N THR A 54 -4.66 8.83 14.53
CA THR A 54 -4.67 9.46 15.85
C THR A 54 -4.95 10.96 15.74
N ALA A 55 -5.21 11.62 16.87
CA ALA A 55 -5.36 13.07 16.93
C ALA A 55 -4.11 13.84 16.46
N GLU A 56 -2.93 13.20 16.51
CA GLU A 56 -1.65 13.75 16.05
C GLU A 56 -1.30 13.35 14.61
N GLY A 57 -2.22 12.68 13.91
CA GLY A 57 -2.00 12.17 12.55
C GLY A 57 -1.81 10.64 12.48
N PRO A 58 -1.54 10.11 11.27
CA PRO A 58 -1.38 8.67 11.06
C PRO A 58 -0.10 8.15 11.72
N LYS A 59 -0.18 7.02 12.40
CA LYS A 59 0.97 6.32 13.00
C LYS A 59 1.03 4.89 12.47
N VAL A 60 2.24 4.40 12.23
CA VAL A 60 2.46 3.00 11.83
C VAL A 60 2.29 2.09 13.05
N VAL A 61 1.44 1.09 12.91
CA VAL A 61 1.34 -0.04 13.84
C VAL A 61 2.34 -1.12 13.44
N GLU A 62 2.35 -1.47 12.16
CA GLU A 62 3.23 -2.49 11.59
C GLU A 62 3.42 -2.31 10.09
N PHE A 63 4.50 -2.92 9.57
CA PHE A 63 4.70 -3.12 8.15
C PHE A 63 4.62 -4.61 7.82
N ASN A 64 4.06 -4.91 6.65
CA ASN A 64 4.03 -6.23 6.06
C ASN A 64 4.60 -6.17 4.64
N CYS A 65 5.32 -7.21 4.22
CA CYS A 65 6.02 -7.29 2.93
C CYS A 65 5.22 -8.01 1.83
N ARG A 66 3.89 -8.02 1.96
CA ARG A 66 2.94 -8.75 1.11
C ARG A 66 1.55 -8.14 1.26
N PHE A 67 0.69 -8.35 0.27
CA PHE A 67 -0.73 -8.02 0.40
C PHE A 67 -1.34 -8.70 1.63
N GLY A 68 -2.21 -7.98 2.34
CA GLY A 68 -2.96 -8.54 3.46
C GLY A 68 -4.02 -9.54 3.02
N ASP A 69 -4.42 -10.44 3.91
CA ASP A 69 -5.55 -11.34 3.75
C ASP A 69 -6.48 -11.09 4.96
N PRO A 70 -7.72 -10.60 4.77
CA PRO A 70 -8.49 -10.58 3.52
C PRO A 70 -8.45 -9.27 2.71
N GLU A 71 -7.49 -8.36 2.94
CA GLU A 71 -7.46 -7.05 2.26
C GLU A 71 -7.22 -7.17 0.74
N ALA A 72 -6.40 -8.14 0.30
CA ALA A 72 -6.12 -8.35 -1.12
C ALA A 72 -7.40 -8.59 -1.93
N GLN A 73 -8.37 -9.31 -1.35
CA GLN A 73 -9.63 -9.70 -1.98
C GLN A 73 -10.51 -8.50 -2.33
N VAL A 74 -10.32 -7.36 -1.66
CA VAL A 74 -11.08 -6.12 -1.95
C VAL A 74 -10.24 -5.05 -2.63
N VAL A 75 -8.92 -5.10 -2.50
CA VAL A 75 -8.00 -4.15 -3.13
C VAL A 75 -7.69 -4.52 -4.58
N LEU A 76 -7.32 -5.77 -4.85
CA LEU A 76 -6.89 -6.18 -6.20
C LEU A 76 -7.99 -5.99 -7.26
N PRO A 77 -9.29 -6.24 -6.98
CA PRO A 77 -10.36 -5.97 -7.95
C PRO A 77 -10.52 -4.50 -8.34
N LEU A 78 -9.92 -3.56 -7.59
CA LEU A 78 -9.98 -2.13 -7.87
C LEU A 78 -8.97 -1.68 -8.92
N LEU A 79 -7.96 -2.50 -9.20
CA LEU A 79 -6.99 -2.25 -10.25
C LEU A 79 -7.66 -2.29 -11.62
N SER A 80 -7.32 -1.30 -12.45
CA SER A 80 -7.65 -1.27 -13.88
C SER A 80 -6.47 -1.66 -14.77
N CYS A 81 -5.27 -1.79 -14.20
CA CYS A 81 -4.07 -2.31 -14.86
C CYS A 81 -3.95 -3.84 -14.75
N ASP A 82 -3.08 -4.43 -15.56
CA ASP A 82 -2.67 -5.82 -15.40
C ASP A 82 -1.69 -5.96 -14.24
N LEU A 83 -2.06 -6.75 -13.23
CA LEU A 83 -1.23 -6.99 -12.05
C LEU A 83 0.07 -7.72 -12.40
N VAL A 84 0.06 -8.61 -13.39
CA VAL A 84 1.25 -9.35 -13.82
C VAL A 84 2.27 -8.40 -14.41
N ASP A 85 1.83 -7.45 -15.25
CA ASP A 85 2.72 -6.43 -15.83
C ASP A 85 3.35 -5.55 -14.75
N VAL A 86 2.56 -5.12 -13.76
CA VAL A 86 3.05 -4.36 -12.60
C VAL A 86 4.10 -5.16 -11.82
N MET A 87 3.81 -6.42 -11.49
CA MET A 87 4.74 -7.28 -10.74
C MET A 87 6.04 -7.53 -11.52
N LEU A 88 5.96 -7.78 -12.84
CA LEU A 88 7.12 -7.93 -13.70
C LEU A 88 7.95 -6.63 -13.78
N ALA A 89 7.29 -5.48 -13.85
CA ALA A 89 7.96 -4.19 -13.85
C ALA A 89 8.68 -3.92 -12.52
N CYS A 90 8.10 -4.30 -11.37
CA CYS A 90 8.77 -4.26 -10.08
C CYS A 90 10.05 -5.12 -10.08
N CYS A 91 9.94 -6.40 -10.46
CA CYS A 91 11.08 -7.32 -10.49
C CYS A 91 12.21 -6.84 -11.44
N ALA A 92 11.85 -6.11 -12.49
CA ALA A 92 12.79 -5.55 -13.45
C ALA A 92 13.33 -4.14 -13.08
N GLY A 93 12.84 -3.52 -11.99
CA GLY A 93 13.19 -2.16 -11.61
C GLY A 93 12.71 -1.10 -12.62
N ARG A 94 11.58 -1.35 -13.29
CA ARG A 94 10.99 -0.50 -14.33
C ARG A 94 9.55 -0.08 -14.04
N LEU A 95 9.08 -0.20 -12.79
CA LEU A 95 7.76 0.28 -12.42
C LEU A 95 7.72 1.80 -12.54
N GLU A 96 6.77 2.30 -13.31
CA GLU A 96 6.47 3.72 -13.39
C GLU A 96 5.09 3.98 -12.75
N PRO A 97 4.87 5.17 -12.14
CA PRO A 97 3.58 5.51 -11.53
C PRO A 97 2.38 5.31 -12.47
N ALA A 98 2.55 5.56 -13.77
CA ALA A 98 1.49 5.40 -14.77
C ALA A 98 1.06 3.94 -15.02
N MET A 99 1.88 2.95 -14.61
CA MET A 99 1.57 1.54 -14.79
C MET A 99 0.51 1.04 -13.79
N VAL A 100 0.37 1.70 -12.64
CA VAL A 100 -0.61 1.33 -11.62
C VAL A 100 -1.81 2.26 -11.73
N THR A 101 -2.91 1.76 -12.27
CA THR A 101 -4.16 2.51 -12.41
C THR A 101 -5.29 1.82 -11.65
N THR A 102 -6.18 2.63 -11.07
CA THR A 102 -7.37 2.16 -10.35
C THR A 102 -8.64 2.72 -10.98
N ARG A 103 -9.76 2.01 -10.80
CA ARG A 103 -11.08 2.50 -11.23
C ARG A 103 -11.54 3.66 -10.35
N ALA A 104 -12.25 4.64 -10.93
CA ALA A 104 -12.79 5.78 -10.19
C ALA A 104 -13.73 5.32 -9.05
N GLY A 105 -13.45 5.77 -7.82
CA GLY A 105 -14.15 5.35 -6.60
C GLY A 105 -13.46 4.24 -5.80
N ALA A 106 -12.13 4.11 -5.85
CA ALA A 106 -11.42 2.96 -5.29
C ALA A 106 -10.02 3.28 -4.69
N ALA A 107 -9.64 2.53 -3.63
CA ALA A 107 -8.52 2.84 -2.71
C ALA A 107 -7.11 2.47 -3.22
N ALA A 108 -6.12 3.13 -2.61
CA ALA A 108 -4.70 2.98 -2.89
C ALA A 108 -4.09 1.74 -2.21
N ALA A 109 -3.56 0.82 -3.01
CA ALA A 109 -2.45 -0.03 -2.58
C ALA A 109 -1.17 0.49 -3.24
N THR A 110 -0.17 0.78 -2.41
CA THR A 110 1.13 1.21 -2.92
C THR A 110 1.96 -0.02 -3.26
N VAL A 111 2.33 -0.15 -4.53
CA VAL A 111 3.36 -1.09 -4.99
C VAL A 111 4.65 -0.28 -5.09
N ALA A 112 5.68 -0.69 -4.35
CA ALA A 112 6.92 0.07 -4.16
C ALA A 112 8.12 -0.60 -4.87
N ILE A 113 9.04 0.24 -5.36
CA ILE A 113 10.44 -0.08 -5.69
C ILE A 113 11.33 0.62 -4.67
#